data_AF-A0A2S9YEJ3-F1
#
_entry.id   AF-A0A2S9YEJ3-F1
#
_cell.length_a   1.000
_cell.length_b   1.000
_cell.length_c   1.000
_cell.angle_alpha   90.00
_cell.angle_beta   90.00
_cell.angle_gamma   90.00
#
_symmetry.space_group_name_H-M   'P 1'
#
loop_
_entity.id
_entity.type
_entity.pdbx_description
1 polymer ?
#
loop_
_entity_poly.entity_id
_entity_poly.type
_entity_poly.pdbx_seq_one_letter_code
_entity_poly.pdbx_strand_id
1 'polypeptide(L)'
;MSAPVGPTGCRATNPADERRPFTIGLSYGSSDTRLIFSNKERYRFRQSAYSLSFLATLDNDLVLGAAVGPHMGGRVEGRADAWVIRPGVVWSFVVARRWFGTKAQIPYLLVVGTFSGSSASTRRESDGARAGLHALDFKGDLSVGWTLGEAWSPYLAVRGFGGPVFWHPDETRRVGSDLYHVSVAAGFNLTIANRVSVYFDGAFVGMRGLSGGASVRF
;
A
#
# COMPACT_ATOMS: atom_id res chain seq x y z
N MET A 1 15.30 -23.41 5.90
CA MET A 1 14.56 -22.86 7.06
C MET A 1 14.69 -21.35 6.98
N SER A 2 13.60 -20.65 6.65
CA SER A 2 13.60 -19.23 6.27
C SER A 2 12.98 -18.36 7.35
N ALA A 3 13.62 -17.23 7.66
CA ALA A 3 13.08 -16.22 8.57
C ALA A 3 11.73 -15.64 8.07
N PRO A 4 10.85 -15.18 8.98
CA PRO A 4 9.57 -14.53 8.66
C PRO A 4 9.78 -13.27 7.82
N VAL A 5 8.77 -12.95 7.01
CA VAL A 5 8.80 -11.84 6.05
C VAL A 5 7.74 -10.81 6.37
N GLY A 6 8.11 -9.53 6.16
CA GLY A 6 7.19 -8.41 6.05
C GLY A 6 6.10 -8.62 4.99
N PRO A 7 5.12 -7.71 4.92
CA PRO A 7 4.04 -7.76 3.93
C PRO A 7 4.53 -7.76 2.46
N THR A 8 5.82 -7.55 2.20
CA THR A 8 6.46 -7.55 0.88
C THR A 8 7.09 -8.89 0.47
N GLY A 9 7.05 -9.93 1.30
CA GLY A 9 7.49 -11.28 0.89
C GLY A 9 9.00 -11.49 0.75
N CYS A 10 9.86 -10.56 1.19
CA CYS A 10 11.33 -10.69 1.09
C CYS A 10 11.87 -11.79 2.05
N ARG A 11 12.00 -13.03 1.56
CA ARG A 11 12.51 -14.19 2.33
C ARG A 11 14.03 -14.15 2.48
N ALA A 12 14.53 -14.54 3.66
CA ALA A 12 15.91 -15.02 3.79
C ALA A 12 15.89 -16.53 3.46
N THR A 13 16.42 -16.93 2.30
CA THR A 13 16.34 -18.33 1.83
C THR A 13 17.58 -19.15 2.24
N ASN A 14 17.34 -20.36 2.76
CA ASN A 14 18.32 -21.44 2.64
C ASN A 14 18.37 -21.90 1.16
N PRO A 15 19.54 -22.26 0.63
CA PRO A 15 19.71 -22.68 -0.78
C PRO A 15 18.99 -23.99 -1.17
N ALA A 16 18.37 -24.69 -0.21
CA ALA A 16 17.64 -25.95 -0.43
C ALA A 16 16.12 -25.81 -0.61
N ASP A 17 15.55 -24.60 -0.42
CA ASP A 17 14.12 -24.37 -0.68
C ASP A 17 13.94 -23.95 -2.16
N GLU A 18 13.12 -24.71 -2.89
CA GLU A 18 12.65 -24.32 -4.23
C GLU A 18 12.06 -22.90 -4.17
N ARG A 19 12.83 -21.92 -4.69
CA ARG A 19 12.34 -20.57 -4.87
C ARG A 19 11.18 -20.67 -5.85
N ARG A 20 9.96 -20.30 -5.41
CA ARG A 20 8.92 -19.88 -6.34
C ARG A 20 9.22 -18.43 -6.68
N PRO A 21 9.85 -18.12 -7.83
CA PRO A 21 10.25 -16.77 -8.15
C PRO A 21 9.05 -15.85 -8.34
N PHE A 22 7.84 -16.39 -8.54
CA PHE A 22 6.66 -15.61 -8.87
C PHE A 22 5.49 -15.89 -7.93
N THR A 23 4.70 -14.85 -7.66
CA THR A 23 3.43 -14.92 -6.93
C THR A 23 2.37 -14.12 -7.69
N ILE A 24 1.17 -14.69 -7.81
CA ILE A 24 -0.01 -14.00 -8.32
C ILE A 24 -1.00 -13.86 -7.16
N GLY A 25 -1.63 -12.70 -7.04
CA GLY A 25 -2.58 -12.41 -5.98
C GLY A 25 -3.81 -11.67 -6.51
N LEU A 26 -4.96 -11.92 -5.89
CA LEU A 26 -6.17 -11.12 -6.06
C LEU A 26 -6.46 -10.45 -4.73
N SER A 27 -6.74 -9.15 -4.75
CA SER A 27 -7.08 -8.39 -3.55
C SER A 27 -8.31 -7.52 -3.75
N TYR A 28 -8.97 -7.23 -2.63
CA TYR A 28 -10.05 -6.25 -2.51
C TYR A 28 -9.68 -5.27 -1.41
N GLY A 29 -9.96 -4.00 -1.63
CA GLY A 29 -9.74 -2.95 -0.63
C GLY A 29 -10.85 -1.91 -0.65
N SER A 30 -11.13 -1.34 0.51
CA SER A 30 -11.98 -0.16 0.69
C SER A 30 -11.21 0.88 1.47
N SER A 31 -11.38 2.16 1.14
CA SER A 31 -10.75 3.28 1.85
C SER A 31 -11.74 4.38 2.18
N ASP A 32 -11.43 5.11 3.25
CA ASP A 32 -12.11 6.32 3.69
C ASP A 32 -11.05 7.33 4.11
N THR A 33 -10.82 8.36 3.30
CA THR A 33 -9.74 9.33 3.50
C THR A 33 -10.25 10.77 3.38
N ARG A 34 -9.48 11.72 3.91
CA ARG A 34 -9.75 13.15 3.75
C ARG A 34 -8.58 13.80 3.02
N LEU A 35 -8.89 14.44 1.90
CA LEU A 35 -7.94 15.18 1.08
C LEU A 35 -8.13 16.68 1.29
N ILE A 36 -7.02 17.43 1.21
CA ILE A 36 -7.03 18.89 1.16
C ILE A 36 -6.66 19.35 -0.24
N PHE A 37 -7.45 20.26 -0.80
CA PHE A 37 -7.23 20.81 -2.14
C PHE A 37 -6.61 22.20 -2.10
N SER A 38 -6.10 22.67 -3.23
CA SER A 38 -5.48 23.99 -3.41
C SER A 38 -6.35 25.17 -2.94
N ASN A 39 -7.68 25.00 -2.96
CA ASN A 39 -8.65 25.98 -2.44
C ASN A 39 -8.88 25.87 -0.91
N LYS A 40 -8.07 25.08 -0.20
CA LYS A 40 -8.15 24.77 1.24
C LYS A 40 -9.40 24.01 1.66
N GLU A 41 -10.26 23.60 0.73
CA GLU A 41 -11.40 22.75 1.03
C GLU A 41 -10.95 21.34 1.35
N ARG A 42 -11.73 20.69 2.21
CA ARG A 42 -11.52 19.31 2.62
C ARG A 42 -12.66 18.47 2.13
N TYR A 43 -12.32 17.38 1.47
CA TYR A 43 -13.27 16.43 0.93
C TYR A 43 -12.99 15.05 1.50
N ARG A 44 -14.04 14.34 1.89
CA ARG A 44 -13.94 12.94 2.32
C ARG A 44 -14.19 12.03 1.14
N PHE A 45 -13.25 11.15 0.83
CA PHE A 45 -13.33 10.18 -0.24
C PHE A 45 -13.55 8.80 0.36
N ARG A 46 -14.61 8.12 -0.08
CA ARG A 46 -14.82 6.70 0.19
C ARG A 46 -14.82 5.94 -1.11
N GLN A 47 -14.03 4.89 -1.22
CA GLN A 47 -13.89 4.14 -2.46
C GLN A 47 -13.48 2.70 -2.22
N SER A 48 -13.67 1.85 -3.22
CA SER A 48 -13.20 0.47 -3.19
C SER A 48 -12.61 0.06 -4.54
N ALA A 49 -11.76 -0.97 -4.51
CA ALA A 49 -11.11 -1.49 -5.70
C ALA A 49 -10.81 -2.99 -5.55
N TYR A 50 -10.77 -3.68 -6.69
CA TYR A 50 -10.11 -4.97 -6.79
C TYR A 50 -8.79 -4.79 -7.53
N SER A 51 -7.81 -5.64 -7.23
CA SER A 51 -6.58 -5.68 -8.02
C SER A 51 -6.03 -7.09 -8.18
N LEU A 52 -5.54 -7.38 -9.37
CA LEU A 52 -4.71 -8.52 -9.67
C LEU A 52 -3.25 -8.07 -9.57
N SER A 53 -2.44 -8.76 -8.79
CA SER A 53 -1.04 -8.45 -8.57
C SER A 53 -0.14 -9.58 -9.01
N PHE A 54 1.02 -9.22 -9.54
CA PHE A 54 2.13 -10.11 -9.82
C PHE A 54 3.36 -9.63 -9.06
N LEU A 55 4.06 -10.55 -8.39
CA LEU A 55 5.31 -10.31 -7.68
C LEU A 55 6.38 -11.26 -8.20
N ALA A 56 7.58 -10.74 -8.42
CA ALA A 56 8.77 -11.49 -8.80
C ALA A 56 9.88 -11.27 -7.77
N THR A 57 10.40 -12.34 -7.17
CA THR A 57 11.59 -12.31 -6.31
C THR A 57 12.79 -12.75 -7.13
N LEU A 58 13.69 -11.81 -7.39
CA LEU A 58 14.90 -11.99 -8.17
C LEU A 58 16.07 -12.44 -7.30
N ASP A 59 17.18 -12.80 -7.96
CA ASP A 59 18.43 -13.04 -7.28
C ASP A 59 18.93 -11.74 -6.63
N ASN A 60 19.47 -11.84 -5.40
CA ASN A 60 19.82 -10.73 -4.49
C ASN A 60 18.66 -10.11 -3.67
N ASP A 61 17.59 -10.86 -3.45
CA ASP A 61 16.45 -10.48 -2.58
C ASP A 61 15.74 -9.19 -3.03
N LEU A 62 15.87 -8.86 -4.33
CA LEU A 62 15.11 -7.81 -4.99
C LEU A 62 13.73 -8.36 -5.37
N VAL A 63 12.68 -7.68 -4.93
CA VAL A 63 11.30 -7.99 -5.26
C VAL A 63 10.76 -6.89 -6.17
N LEU A 64 10.22 -7.28 -7.31
CA LEU A 64 9.49 -6.41 -8.22
C LEU A 64 8.02 -6.80 -8.21
N GLY A 65 7.15 -5.81 -8.29
CA GLY A 65 5.72 -6.02 -8.27
C GLY A 65 4.98 -5.09 -9.21
N ALA A 66 3.89 -5.58 -9.77
CA ALA A 66 2.90 -4.78 -10.46
C ALA A 66 1.50 -5.24 -10.08
N ALA A 67 0.56 -4.31 -10.00
CA ALA A 67 -0.85 -4.62 -9.84
C ALA A 67 -1.72 -3.72 -10.70
N VAL A 68 -2.86 -4.24 -11.12
CA VAL A 68 -3.87 -3.51 -11.88
C VAL A 68 -5.25 -4.04 -11.54
N GLY A 69 -6.27 -3.18 -11.56
CA GLY A 69 -7.64 -3.64 -11.46
C GLY A 69 -8.67 -2.52 -11.49
N PRO A 70 -9.95 -2.89 -11.38
CA PRO A 70 -11.03 -1.92 -11.42
C PRO A 70 -11.10 -1.13 -10.12
N HIS A 71 -11.16 0.19 -10.27
CA HIS A 71 -11.73 1.07 -9.25
C HIS A 71 -13.25 0.87 -9.28
N MET A 72 -13.87 0.41 -8.19
CA MET A 72 -15.30 0.05 -8.18
C MET A 72 -16.22 1.28 -8.01
N GLY A 73 -15.62 2.46 -7.79
CA GLY A 73 -16.34 3.69 -7.54
C GLY A 73 -16.39 4.01 -6.05
N GLY A 74 -17.30 4.90 -5.68
CA GLY A 74 -17.31 5.48 -4.35
C GLY A 74 -18.06 6.80 -4.26
N ARG A 75 -17.71 7.62 -3.27
CA ARG A 75 -18.35 8.90 -2.99
C ARG A 75 -17.31 9.93 -2.53
N VAL A 76 -17.49 11.16 -2.96
CA VAL A 76 -16.79 12.35 -2.46
C VAL A 76 -17.81 13.19 -1.70
N GLU A 77 -17.56 13.46 -0.43
CA GLU A 77 -18.41 14.29 0.43
C GLU A 77 -17.70 15.62 0.69
N GLY A 78 -18.28 16.72 0.21
CA GLY A 78 -17.87 18.09 0.50
C GLY A 78 -18.82 18.79 1.48
N ARG A 79 -18.61 20.08 1.72
CA ARG A 79 -19.51 20.90 2.56
C ARG A 79 -20.85 21.22 1.88
N ALA A 80 -20.82 21.53 0.59
CA ALA A 80 -21.98 22.00 -0.16
C ALA A 80 -22.62 20.90 -1.02
N ASP A 81 -21.83 19.92 -1.47
CA ASP A 81 -22.28 18.92 -2.44
C ASP A 81 -21.57 17.58 -2.26
N ALA A 82 -22.22 16.54 -2.77
CA ALA A 82 -21.67 15.20 -2.87
C ALA A 82 -21.50 14.79 -4.34
N TRP A 83 -20.51 13.93 -4.57
CA TRP A 83 -20.22 13.37 -5.88
C TRP A 83 -20.12 11.85 -5.79
N VAL A 84 -20.68 11.18 -6.79
CA VAL A 84 -20.49 9.75 -6.98
C VAL A 84 -19.22 9.53 -7.80
N ILE A 85 -18.27 8.75 -7.28
CA ILE A 85 -17.12 8.27 -8.03
C ILE A 85 -17.59 7.06 -8.84
N ARG A 86 -17.46 7.14 -10.15
CA ARG A 86 -17.81 6.05 -11.07
C ARG A 86 -16.67 5.02 -11.13
N PRO A 87 -16.95 3.82 -11.65
CA PRO A 87 -15.90 2.85 -11.91
C PRO A 87 -14.80 3.41 -12.80
N GLY A 88 -13.58 2.91 -12.58
CA GLY A 88 -12.36 3.37 -13.21
C GLY A 88 -11.26 2.33 -13.11
N VAL A 89 -10.00 2.77 -13.14
CA VAL A 89 -8.82 1.90 -13.06
C VAL A 89 -7.90 2.33 -11.93
N VAL A 90 -7.30 1.35 -11.26
CA VAL A 90 -6.17 1.52 -10.35
C VAL A 90 -5.00 0.67 -10.82
N TRP A 91 -3.78 1.12 -10.55
CA TRP A 91 -2.56 0.38 -10.80
C TRP A 91 -1.46 0.74 -9.81
N SER A 92 -0.48 -0.15 -9.65
CA SER A 92 0.72 0.11 -8.86
C SER A 92 1.93 -0.68 -9.34
N PHE A 93 3.10 -0.14 -9.03
CA PHE A 93 4.40 -0.79 -9.16
C PHE A 93 5.08 -0.78 -7.80
N VAL A 94 5.74 -1.88 -7.45
CA VAL A 94 6.46 -2.05 -6.19
C VAL A 94 7.88 -2.50 -6.50
N VAL A 95 8.83 -1.92 -5.78
CA VAL A 95 10.21 -2.41 -5.69
C VAL A 95 10.55 -2.56 -4.22
N ALA A 96 11.06 -3.71 -3.82
CA ALA A 96 11.51 -3.94 -2.46
C ALA A 96 12.85 -4.66 -2.43
N ARG A 97 13.69 -4.34 -1.46
CA ARG A 97 14.96 -5.01 -1.26
C ARG A 97 15.31 -5.11 0.21
N ARG A 98 15.71 -6.30 0.64
CA ARG A 98 16.40 -6.51 1.92
C ARG A 98 17.90 -6.30 1.70
N TRP A 99 18.49 -5.34 2.40
CA TRP A 99 19.91 -4.99 2.23
C TRP A 99 20.85 -5.83 3.09
N PHE A 100 20.43 -6.19 4.30
CA PHE A 100 21.17 -7.06 5.20
C PHE A 100 20.21 -7.77 6.18
N GLY A 101 20.74 -8.63 7.06
CA GLY A 101 19.94 -9.38 8.04
C GLY A 101 19.33 -10.67 7.50
N THR A 102 20.07 -11.39 6.65
CA THR A 102 19.69 -12.75 6.18
C THR A 102 19.97 -13.83 7.22
N LYS A 103 20.75 -13.52 8.26
CA LYS A 103 21.08 -14.41 9.39
C LYS A 103 20.31 -13.98 10.63
N ALA A 104 19.90 -14.95 11.47
CA ALA A 104 19.11 -14.70 12.68
C ALA A 104 19.78 -13.74 13.69
N GLN A 105 21.11 -13.60 13.66
CA GLN A 105 21.84 -12.74 14.58
C GLN A 105 21.96 -11.29 14.11
N ILE A 106 21.61 -10.99 12.86
CA ILE A 106 21.82 -9.67 12.26
C ILE A 106 20.45 -9.03 12.02
N PRO A 107 20.17 -7.83 12.55
CA PRO A 107 18.94 -7.13 12.24
C PRO A 107 18.85 -6.89 10.73
N TYR A 108 17.65 -6.92 10.17
CA TYR A 108 17.45 -6.65 8.75
C TYR A 108 17.10 -5.19 8.49
N LEU A 109 17.47 -4.72 7.31
CA LEU A 109 16.99 -3.48 6.71
C LEU A 109 16.22 -3.82 5.44
N LEU A 110 14.97 -3.39 5.38
CA LEU A 110 14.09 -3.54 4.24
C LEU A 110 13.73 -2.15 3.70
N VAL A 111 13.95 -1.96 2.41
CA VAL A 111 13.55 -0.75 1.67
C VAL A 111 12.44 -1.14 0.71
N VAL A 112 11.36 -0.38 0.69
CA VAL A 112 10.23 -0.56 -0.23
C VAL A 112 9.90 0.78 -0.89
N GLY A 113 9.77 0.77 -2.20
CA GLY A 113 9.20 1.85 -2.99
C GLY A 113 7.91 1.38 -3.64
N THR A 114 6.91 2.24 -3.69
CA THR A 114 5.64 2.01 -4.39
C THR A 114 5.29 3.25 -5.18
N PHE A 115 4.95 3.06 -6.45
CA PHE A 115 4.38 4.10 -7.30
C PHE A 115 3.02 3.62 -7.77
N SER A 116 1.98 4.43 -7.60
CA SER A 116 0.62 4.03 -7.92
C SER A 116 -0.17 5.15 -8.55
N GLY A 117 -1.25 4.77 -9.23
CA GLY A 117 -2.15 5.72 -9.82
C GLY A 117 -3.57 5.21 -9.94
N SER A 118 -4.50 6.15 -10.11
CA SER A 118 -5.89 5.85 -10.38
C SER A 118 -6.50 6.86 -11.35
N SER A 119 -7.51 6.41 -12.07
CA SER A 119 -8.27 7.24 -13.01
C SER A 119 -9.73 6.83 -12.98
N ALA A 120 -10.62 7.79 -12.68
CA ALA A 120 -12.05 7.63 -12.61
C ALA A 120 -12.77 8.90 -13.08
N SER A 121 -14.09 8.80 -13.25
CA SER A 121 -14.95 9.98 -13.41
C SER A 121 -15.83 10.15 -12.19
N THR A 122 -16.22 11.38 -11.92
CA THR A 122 -17.15 11.74 -10.84
C THR A 122 -18.42 12.34 -11.45
N ARG A 123 -19.54 12.18 -10.76
CA ARG A 123 -20.84 12.79 -11.09
C ARG A 123 -21.40 13.50 -9.87
N ARG A 124 -21.65 14.81 -9.98
CA ARG A 124 -22.28 15.59 -8.92
C ARG A 124 -23.74 15.16 -8.74
N GLU A 125 -24.20 15.09 -7.51
CA GLU A 125 -25.57 14.63 -7.23
C GLU A 125 -26.64 15.69 -7.50
N SER A 126 -26.33 16.97 -7.28
CA SER A 126 -27.29 18.07 -7.41
C SER A 126 -27.71 18.36 -8.85
N ASP A 127 -26.76 18.39 -9.80
CA ASP A 127 -26.98 18.78 -11.20
C ASP A 127 -26.54 17.73 -12.24
N GLY A 128 -25.87 16.66 -11.81
CA GLY A 128 -25.35 15.62 -12.68
C GLY A 128 -24.07 15.98 -13.44
N ALA A 129 -23.43 17.11 -13.14
CA ALA A 129 -22.17 17.54 -13.73
C ALA A 129 -21.09 16.46 -13.58
N ARG A 130 -20.20 16.35 -14.58
CA ARG A 130 -19.15 15.32 -14.61
C ARG A 130 -17.77 15.95 -14.52
N ALA A 131 -16.87 15.27 -13.80
CA ALA A 131 -15.49 15.70 -13.66
C ALA A 131 -14.54 14.50 -13.64
N GLY A 132 -13.37 14.64 -14.28
CA GLY A 132 -12.29 13.65 -14.19
C GLY A 132 -11.61 13.68 -12.83
N LEU A 133 -11.28 12.50 -12.29
CA LEU A 133 -10.57 12.30 -11.04
C LEU A 133 -9.36 11.39 -11.31
N HIS A 134 -8.16 11.94 -11.14
CA HIS A 134 -6.91 11.21 -11.34
C HIS A 134 -6.04 11.39 -10.10
N ALA A 135 -5.42 10.31 -9.62
CA ALA A 135 -4.46 10.38 -8.53
C ALA A 135 -3.17 9.70 -8.94
N LEU A 136 -2.05 10.28 -8.53
CA LEU A 136 -0.73 9.66 -8.54
C LEU A 136 -0.20 9.69 -7.12
N ASP A 137 0.40 8.61 -6.67
CA ASP A 137 0.96 8.51 -5.33
C ASP A 137 2.30 7.79 -5.37
N PHE A 138 3.26 8.32 -4.59
CA PHE A 138 4.53 7.68 -4.34
C PHE A 138 4.65 7.39 -2.85
N LYS A 139 5.12 6.19 -2.50
CA LYS A 139 5.39 5.78 -1.14
C LYS A 139 6.77 5.14 -1.03
N GLY A 140 7.52 5.56 -0.04
CA GLY A 140 8.76 4.94 0.41
C GLY A 140 8.61 4.42 1.83
N ASP A 141 9.17 3.24 2.10
CA ASP A 141 9.23 2.60 3.41
C ASP A 141 10.66 2.14 3.69
N LEU A 142 11.16 2.48 4.87
CA LEU A 142 12.39 1.98 5.44
C LEU A 142 12.04 1.27 6.75
N SER A 143 12.32 -0.02 6.84
CA SER A 143 12.07 -0.80 8.05
C SER A 143 13.32 -1.51 8.54
N VAL A 144 13.57 -1.40 9.85
CA VAL A 144 14.62 -2.12 10.57
C VAL A 144 13.95 -3.07 11.54
N GLY A 145 14.32 -4.34 11.49
CA GLY A 145 13.76 -5.35 12.38
C GLY A 145 14.75 -6.44 12.72
N TRP A 146 14.36 -7.34 13.61
CA TRP A 146 15.20 -8.46 14.00
C TRP A 146 14.34 -9.71 14.08
N THR A 147 14.69 -10.73 13.31
CA THR A 147 14.08 -12.05 13.45
C THR A 147 14.62 -12.76 14.70
N LEU A 148 13.75 -12.97 15.68
CA LEU A 148 14.02 -13.77 16.88
C LEU A 148 13.60 -15.23 16.64
N GLY A 149 14.57 -16.12 16.78
CA GLY A 149 14.40 -17.53 16.40
C GLY A 149 14.15 -17.67 14.90
N GLU A 150 13.16 -18.48 14.53
CA GLU A 150 12.79 -18.72 13.13
C GLU A 150 11.41 -18.15 12.77
N ALA A 151 10.72 -17.56 13.74
CA ALA A 151 9.28 -17.36 13.67
C ALA A 151 8.82 -15.92 13.85
N TRP A 152 9.47 -15.10 14.68
CA TRP A 152 8.96 -13.76 14.99
C TRP A 152 9.93 -12.66 14.59
N SER A 153 9.47 -11.70 13.81
CA SER A 153 10.27 -10.59 13.26
C SER A 153 9.63 -9.24 13.58
N PRO A 154 9.80 -8.71 14.81
CA PRO A 154 9.45 -7.33 15.12
C PRO A 154 10.26 -6.34 14.30
N TYR A 155 9.69 -5.16 14.05
CA TYR A 155 10.34 -4.08 13.34
C TYR A 155 9.82 -2.69 13.72
N LEU A 156 10.63 -1.69 13.40
CA LEU A 156 10.27 -0.29 13.33
C LEU A 156 10.39 0.18 11.88
N ALA A 157 9.51 1.06 11.45
CA ALA A 157 9.48 1.59 10.10
C ALA A 157 9.27 3.11 10.08
N VAL A 158 9.90 3.76 9.12
CA VAL A 158 9.63 5.14 8.73
C VAL A 158 9.14 5.14 7.30
N ARG A 159 8.05 5.86 7.05
CA ARG A 159 7.41 5.92 5.74
C ARG A 159 7.22 7.34 5.31
N GLY A 160 7.48 7.61 4.04
CA GLY A 160 7.07 8.82 3.35
C GLY A 160 6.06 8.46 2.27
N PHE A 161 5.01 9.26 2.10
CA PHE A 161 4.06 9.06 1.01
C PHE A 161 3.41 10.38 0.60
N GLY A 162 2.84 10.37 -0.60
CA GLY A 162 2.03 11.45 -1.12
C GLY A 162 2.10 11.54 -2.63
N GLY A 163 1.18 12.33 -3.15
CA GLY A 163 1.19 12.70 -4.54
C GLY A 163 -0.07 13.50 -4.90
N PRO A 164 -0.12 14.00 -6.13
CA PRO A 164 -1.18 14.89 -6.54
C PRO A 164 -2.46 14.12 -6.86
N VAL A 165 -3.59 14.66 -6.39
CA VAL A 165 -4.93 14.31 -6.84
C VAL A 165 -5.46 15.43 -7.73
N PHE A 166 -5.65 15.14 -9.00
CA PHE A 166 -6.23 16.06 -9.97
C PHE A 166 -7.73 15.82 -10.06
N TRP A 167 -8.50 16.86 -9.74
CA TRP A 167 -9.97 16.83 -9.82
C TRP A 167 -10.47 18.10 -10.49
N HIS A 168 -11.36 17.98 -11.48
CA HIS A 168 -11.82 19.11 -12.29
C HIS A 168 -13.33 19.40 -12.13
N PRO A 169 -13.82 19.72 -10.91
CA PRO A 169 -15.21 20.14 -10.74
C PRO A 169 -15.43 21.53 -11.35
N ASP A 170 -16.53 21.70 -12.10
CA ASP A 170 -16.93 22.97 -12.73
C ASP A 170 -15.85 23.59 -13.64
N GLU A 171 -15.20 22.75 -14.47
CA GLU A 171 -14.12 23.17 -15.38
C GLU A 171 -12.90 23.82 -14.70
N THR A 172 -12.88 23.85 -13.37
CA THR A 172 -11.82 24.45 -12.58
C THR A 172 -10.90 23.34 -12.08
N ARG A 173 -9.64 23.34 -12.53
CA ARG A 173 -8.65 22.36 -12.08
C ARG A 173 -8.32 22.57 -10.60
N ARG A 174 -8.61 21.56 -9.78
CA ARG A 174 -8.19 21.48 -8.38
C ARG A 174 -7.11 20.42 -8.23
N VAL A 175 -6.05 20.76 -7.50
CA VAL A 175 -4.98 19.83 -7.14
C VAL A 175 -5.04 19.62 -5.64
N GLY A 176 -5.20 18.37 -5.23
CA GLY A 176 -5.21 17.94 -3.85
C GLY A 176 -3.97 17.13 -3.50
N SER A 177 -3.75 17.01 -2.19
CA SER A 177 -2.67 16.22 -1.60
C SER A 177 -3.15 15.66 -0.26
N ASP A 178 -2.45 14.66 0.24
CA ASP A 178 -2.65 14.15 1.59
C ASP A 178 -2.37 15.23 2.65
N LEU A 179 -3.07 15.14 3.79
CA LEU A 179 -2.86 16.06 4.92
C LEU A 179 -1.52 15.80 5.64
N TYR A 180 -1.06 14.55 5.62
CA TYR A 180 0.18 14.10 6.24
C TYR A 180 1.01 13.34 5.21
N HIS A 181 2.33 13.47 5.26
CA HIS A 181 3.24 12.87 4.27
C HIS A 181 4.23 11.86 4.85
N VAL A 182 4.23 11.71 6.17
CA VAL A 182 5.17 10.84 6.87
C VAL A 182 4.45 10.04 7.94
N SER A 183 4.97 8.85 8.23
CA SER A 183 4.56 8.09 9.40
C SER A 183 5.72 7.32 10.03
N VAL A 184 5.64 7.13 11.34
CA VAL A 184 6.49 6.18 12.08
C VAL A 184 5.59 5.04 12.55
N ALA A 185 6.03 3.82 12.28
CA ALA A 185 5.28 2.61 12.56
C ALA A 185 6.13 1.56 13.27
N ALA A 186 5.46 0.67 13.99
CA ALA A 186 6.03 -0.51 14.61
C ALA A 186 5.13 -1.70 14.29
N GLY A 187 5.72 -2.86 14.11
CA GLY A 187 4.98 -4.04 13.74
C GLY A 187 5.76 -5.32 13.95
N PHE A 188 5.16 -6.42 13.53
CA PHE A 188 5.83 -7.71 13.51
C PHE A 188 5.28 -8.60 12.41
N ASN A 189 6.08 -9.60 12.06
CA ASN A 189 5.66 -10.75 11.27
C ASN A 189 5.88 -12.02 12.09
N LEU A 190 4.94 -12.95 12.02
CA LEU A 190 4.96 -14.22 12.74
C LEU A 190 4.72 -15.36 11.75
N THR A 191 5.64 -16.31 11.67
CA THR A 191 5.45 -17.56 10.92
C THR A 191 5.18 -18.71 11.87
N ILE A 192 4.10 -19.45 11.65
CA ILE A 192 3.68 -20.60 12.44
C ILE A 192 3.75 -21.85 11.58
N ALA A 193 4.59 -22.80 12.00
CA ALA A 193 4.77 -24.12 11.37
C ALA A 193 5.04 -24.07 9.86
N ASN A 194 5.70 -23.01 9.35
CA ASN A 194 6.00 -22.78 7.94
C ASN A 194 4.79 -22.78 6.98
N ARG A 195 3.57 -22.72 7.52
CA ARG A 195 2.31 -22.75 6.75
C ARG A 195 1.50 -21.49 6.92
N VAL A 196 1.49 -20.94 8.13
CA VAL A 196 0.72 -19.74 8.43
C VAL A 196 1.68 -18.58 8.66
N SER A 197 1.40 -17.43 8.07
CA SER A 197 2.07 -16.19 8.40
C SER A 197 1.04 -15.16 8.84
N VAL A 198 1.34 -14.42 9.90
CA VAL A 198 0.52 -13.31 10.40
C VAL A 198 1.39 -12.07 10.45
N TYR A 199 0.83 -10.91 10.13
CA TYR A 199 1.50 -9.64 10.34
C TYR A 199 0.58 -8.65 11.05
N PHE A 200 1.22 -7.71 11.74
CA PHE A 200 0.59 -6.56 12.34
C PHE A 200 1.50 -5.34 12.17
N ASP A 201 0.90 -4.19 11.91
CA ASP A 201 1.59 -2.92 11.74
C ASP A 201 0.73 -1.77 12.27
N GLY A 202 1.30 -0.98 13.19
CA GLY A 202 0.66 0.21 13.73
C GLY A 202 1.51 1.45 13.49
N ALA A 203 0.93 2.46 12.84
CA ALA A 203 1.51 3.79 12.66
C ALA A 203 0.97 4.76 13.71
N PHE A 204 1.87 5.45 14.43
CA PHE A 204 1.53 6.24 15.62
C PHE A 204 1.94 7.72 15.53
N VAL A 205 2.97 8.05 14.73
CA VAL A 205 3.36 9.44 14.43
C VAL A 205 2.98 9.80 12.99
N GLY A 206 2.51 11.02 12.75
CA GLY A 206 2.11 11.49 11.41
C GLY A 206 0.77 10.89 11.00
N MET A 207 0.71 10.23 9.83
CA MET A 207 -0.45 9.41 9.49
C MET A 207 -0.55 8.21 10.44
N ARG A 208 -1.70 8.07 11.08
CA ARG A 208 -1.99 7.02 12.05
C ARG A 208 -2.87 5.95 11.43
N GLY A 209 -2.62 4.70 11.79
CA GLY A 209 -3.40 3.58 11.28
C GLY A 209 -2.96 2.27 11.89
N LEU A 210 -3.84 1.28 11.83
CA LEU A 210 -3.55 -0.10 12.18
C LEU A 210 -3.80 -0.95 10.95
N SER A 211 -2.94 -1.94 10.73
CA SER A 211 -3.14 -2.96 9.71
C SER A 211 -2.66 -4.31 10.21
N GLY A 212 -3.24 -5.36 9.67
CA GLY A 212 -2.83 -6.71 9.96
C GLY A 212 -3.46 -7.67 8.96
N GLY A 213 -2.94 -8.89 8.95
CA GLY A 213 -3.43 -9.92 8.04
C GLY A 213 -2.79 -11.27 8.32
N ALA A 214 -3.32 -12.29 7.68
CA ALA A 214 -2.81 -13.64 7.75
C ALA A 214 -2.77 -14.27 6.35
N SER A 215 -1.84 -15.19 6.14
CA SER A 215 -1.72 -16.00 4.93
C SER A 215 -1.51 -17.46 5.30
N VAL A 216 -2.00 -18.35 4.44
CA VAL A 216 -1.84 -19.80 4.58
C VAL A 216 -1.24 -20.35 3.30
N ARG A 217 -0.25 -21.22 3.44
CA ARG A 217 0.37 -22.00 2.37
C ARG A 217 -0.11 -23.44 2.44
N PHE A 218 -0.62 -23.93 1.32
CA PHE A 218 -1.00 -25.32 1.08
C PHE A 218 0.10 -26.06 0.32
#